data_AF-A0A016S351-F1
#
_entry.id   AF-A0A016S351-F1
#
_cell.length_a   1.000
_cell.length_b   1.000
_cell.length_c   1.000
_cell.angle_alpha   90.00
_cell.angle_beta   90.00
_cell.angle_gamma   90.00
#
_symmetry.space_group_name_H-M   'P 1'
#
loop_
_entity.id
_entity.type
_entity.pdbx_description
1 polymer ?
#
loop_
_entity_poly.entity_id
_entity_poly.type
_entity_poly.pdbx_seq_one_letter_code
_entity_poly.pdbx_strand_id
1 'polypeptide(L)'
;MKNHRNGFQILGCSHDDRMVGIFYRKLYETFVEAIDAVDNGIPQYDGIPRYQMCGGLSGRVGHLNPHWNEVDPNPDERFQQAMELVGGEFESSVSYLANVWWPAREIVEKAIDEAPQVDKSGRILYISAGGVPWKEHFFELEEEKGLASRRMTYIIYEDSSSGTYRIQAIPNNRLSTFDNRLVFIHLFIPGIAWKLIDKDIPCL
;
A
#
# COMPACT_ATOMS: atom_id res chain seq x y z
N MET A 1 28.55 2.52 -22.47
CA MET A 1 28.45 2.99 -21.07
C MET A 1 27.00 3.38 -20.81
N LYS A 2 26.19 2.46 -20.28
CA LYS A 2 24.81 2.78 -19.88
C LYS A 2 24.91 3.55 -18.55
N ASN A 3 24.33 4.75 -18.49
CA ASN A 3 24.22 5.54 -17.27
C ASN A 3 23.44 4.74 -16.23
N HIS A 4 24.12 4.16 -15.25
CA HIS A 4 23.50 3.75 -14.00
C HIS A 4 22.96 5.01 -13.34
N ARG A 5 21.65 5.21 -13.40
CA ARG A 5 20.98 6.24 -12.62
C ARG A 5 21.01 5.77 -11.18
N ASN A 6 21.76 6.48 -10.35
CA ASN A 6 21.71 6.29 -8.90
C ASN A 6 20.25 6.48 -8.46
N GLY A 7 19.72 5.62 -7.58
CA GLY A 7 18.31 5.68 -7.12
C GLY A 7 17.88 7.07 -6.60
N PHE A 8 18.83 7.91 -6.22
CA PHE A 8 18.64 9.31 -5.80
C PHE A 8 18.17 10.26 -6.91
N GLN A 9 18.37 9.93 -8.19
CA GLN A 9 17.92 10.76 -9.32
C GLN A 9 16.44 10.52 -9.67
N ILE A 10 15.81 9.50 -9.08
CA ILE A 10 14.40 9.15 -9.30
C ILE A 10 13.46 10.13 -8.58
N LEU A 11 13.91 10.73 -7.47
CA LEU A 11 13.04 11.48 -6.56
C LEU A 11 12.88 12.98 -6.87
N GLY A 12 13.80 13.61 -7.61
CA GLY A 12 13.64 14.98 -8.14
C GLY A 12 13.32 16.12 -7.14
N CYS A 13 13.45 15.93 -5.83
CA CYS A 13 13.04 16.88 -4.78
C CYS A 13 14.22 17.36 -3.90
N SER A 14 14.11 18.56 -3.30
CA SER A 14 15.00 18.98 -2.19
C SER A 14 14.61 18.23 -0.92
N HIS A 15 15.56 17.54 -0.30
CA HIS A 15 15.31 16.53 0.73
C HIS A 15 14.90 17.15 2.08
N ASP A 16 13.76 16.71 2.63
CA ASP A 16 13.49 16.74 4.07
C ASP A 16 14.03 15.41 4.64
N ASP A 17 15.00 15.47 5.57
CA ASP A 17 15.62 14.29 6.20
C ASP A 17 14.58 13.33 6.80
N ARG A 18 13.45 13.87 7.27
CA ARG A 18 12.34 13.06 7.81
C ARG A 18 11.66 12.22 6.73
N MET A 19 11.46 12.77 5.53
CA MET A 19 10.85 12.07 4.41
C MET A 19 11.75 10.91 3.96
N VAL A 20 13.05 11.15 3.83
CA VAL A 20 14.03 10.13 3.45
C VAL A 20 14.03 8.98 4.47
N GLY A 21 13.98 9.29 5.76
CA GLY A 21 13.91 8.28 6.82
C GLY A 21 12.62 7.42 6.76
N ILE A 22 11.47 8.01 6.45
CA ILE A 22 10.21 7.26 6.26
C ILE A 22 10.32 6.35 5.05
N PHE A 23 10.80 6.86 3.92
CA PHE A 23 10.93 6.11 2.68
C PHE A 23 11.89 4.94 2.82
N TYR A 24 13.04 5.17 3.45
CA TYR A 24 14.03 4.12 3.69
C TYR A 24 13.43 2.98 4.52
N ARG A 25 12.76 3.29 5.64
CA ARG A 25 12.11 2.27 6.47
C ARG A 25 11.05 1.51 5.69
N LYS A 26 10.17 2.22 4.96
CA LYS A 26 9.11 1.57 4.17
C LYS A 26 9.65 0.71 3.05
N LEU A 27 10.68 1.16 2.36
CA LEU A 27 11.34 0.36 1.33
C LEU A 27 12.00 -0.88 1.93
N TYR A 28 12.60 -0.75 3.12
CA TYR A 28 13.15 -1.90 3.80
C TYR A 28 12.05 -2.90 4.20
N GLU A 29 11.02 -2.43 4.91
CA GLU A 29 9.86 -3.23 5.36
C GLU A 29 9.15 -3.96 4.20
N THR A 30 9.00 -3.30 3.04
CA THR A 30 8.16 -3.83 1.94
C THR A 30 8.94 -4.58 0.87
N PHE A 31 10.26 -4.39 0.79
CA PHE A 31 11.09 -4.96 -0.28
C PHE A 31 12.33 -5.69 0.25
N VAL A 32 13.13 -5.03 1.09
CA VAL A 32 14.45 -5.57 1.50
C VAL A 32 14.35 -6.65 2.57
N GLU A 33 13.43 -6.51 3.54
CA GLU A 33 13.33 -7.40 4.71
C GLU A 33 13.21 -8.88 4.30
N ALA A 34 12.33 -9.19 3.35
CA ALA A 34 12.15 -10.56 2.87
C ALA A 34 13.40 -11.13 2.17
N ILE A 35 14.16 -10.28 1.48
CA ILE A 35 15.42 -10.68 0.81
C ILE A 35 16.49 -10.98 1.86
N ASP A 36 16.66 -10.07 2.83
CA ASP A 36 17.63 -10.20 3.92
C ASP A 36 17.34 -11.43 4.80
N ALA A 37 16.07 -11.67 5.12
CA ALA A 37 15.66 -12.87 5.86
C ALA A 37 16.03 -14.16 5.11
N VAL A 38 15.78 -14.21 3.80
CA VAL A 38 16.13 -15.38 2.96
C VAL A 38 17.65 -15.57 2.88
N ASP A 39 18.42 -14.50 2.69
CA ASP A 39 19.88 -14.54 2.60
C ASP A 39 20.51 -15.03 3.92
N ASN A 40 19.94 -14.61 5.05
CA ASN A 40 20.36 -15.05 6.38
C ASN A 40 19.76 -16.40 6.81
N GLY A 41 19.00 -17.09 5.95
CA GLY A 41 18.41 -18.40 6.25
C GLY A 41 17.32 -18.37 7.33
N ILE A 42 16.68 -17.22 7.55
CA ILE A 42 15.59 -17.06 8.52
C ILE A 42 14.29 -17.61 7.90
N PRO A 43 13.63 -18.59 8.54
CA PRO A 43 12.37 -19.11 8.04
C PRO A 43 11.24 -18.07 8.18
N GLN A 44 10.36 -18.01 7.17
CA GLN A 44 9.24 -17.07 7.17
C GLN A 44 8.18 -17.36 8.27
N TYR A 45 8.09 -18.60 8.73
CA TYR A 45 7.17 -19.04 9.77
C TYR A 45 7.76 -20.26 10.49
N ASP A 46 7.26 -20.52 11.69
CA ASP A 46 7.61 -21.73 12.44
C ASP A 46 6.89 -22.97 11.89
N GLY A 47 7.58 -24.12 11.91
CA GLY A 47 7.01 -25.42 11.55
C GLY A 47 6.92 -25.70 10.04
N ILE A 48 6.01 -26.60 9.66
CA ILE A 48 5.85 -27.07 8.27
C ILE A 48 4.73 -26.26 7.59
N PRO A 49 4.98 -25.61 6.44
CA PRO A 49 3.95 -24.89 5.72
C PRO A 49 2.86 -25.83 5.20
N ARG A 50 1.64 -25.29 5.06
CA ARG A 50 0.58 -25.97 4.30
C ARG A 50 0.83 -25.96 2.80
N TYR A 51 1.54 -24.96 2.29
CA TYR A 51 1.96 -24.86 0.90
C TYR A 51 3.25 -24.05 0.79
N GLN A 52 4.09 -24.39 -0.17
CA GLN A 52 5.31 -23.65 -0.48
C GLN A 52 5.07 -22.79 -1.71
N MET A 53 5.33 -21.48 -1.61
CA MET A 53 5.39 -20.62 -2.78
C MET A 53 6.81 -20.64 -3.33
N CYS A 54 7.02 -21.32 -4.46
CA CYS A 54 8.23 -21.12 -5.27
C CYS A 54 8.05 -19.83 -6.07
N GLY A 55 8.83 -18.78 -5.80
CA GLY A 55 8.79 -17.59 -6.66
C GLY A 55 8.96 -16.22 -6.01
N GLY A 56 9.47 -16.13 -4.78
CA GLY A 56 10.00 -14.85 -4.29
C GLY A 56 11.14 -14.35 -5.19
N LEU A 57 11.54 -13.09 -5.03
CA LEU A 57 12.58 -12.46 -5.87
C LEU A 57 13.85 -13.33 -5.95
N SER A 58 14.36 -13.83 -4.82
CA SER A 58 15.54 -14.71 -4.77
C SER A 58 15.35 -15.99 -5.58
N GLY A 59 14.15 -16.58 -5.58
CA GLY A 59 13.84 -17.76 -6.39
C GLY A 59 13.81 -17.45 -7.88
N ARG A 60 13.24 -16.30 -8.28
CA ARG A 60 13.21 -15.85 -9.67
C ARG A 60 14.60 -15.51 -10.20
N VAL A 61 15.44 -14.88 -9.38
CA VAL A 61 16.87 -14.70 -9.67
C VAL A 61 17.55 -16.06 -9.80
N GLY A 62 17.24 -17.01 -8.92
CA GLY A 62 17.74 -18.38 -8.99
C GLY A 62 17.42 -19.09 -10.31
N HIS A 63 16.25 -18.84 -10.90
CA HIS A 63 15.87 -19.38 -12.21
C HIS A 63 16.66 -18.80 -13.39
N LEU A 64 17.38 -17.69 -13.19
CA LEU A 64 18.27 -17.12 -14.21
C LEU A 64 19.67 -17.75 -14.18
N ASN A 65 20.00 -18.53 -13.15
CA ASN A 65 21.28 -19.23 -13.11
C ASN A 65 21.38 -20.22 -14.28
N PRO A 66 22.60 -20.44 -14.82
CA PRO A 66 22.84 -21.49 -15.80
C PRO A 66 22.25 -22.83 -15.36
N HIS A 67 21.53 -23.49 -16.26
CA HIS A 67 20.99 -24.81 -15.94
C HIS A 67 22.09 -25.87 -15.99
N TRP A 68 21.97 -26.91 -15.17
CA TRP A 68 22.96 -27.98 -15.08
C TRP A 68 23.21 -28.71 -16.42
N ASN A 69 22.24 -28.65 -17.33
CA ASN A 69 22.25 -29.30 -18.64
C ASN A 69 22.37 -28.32 -19.82
N GLU A 70 22.74 -27.07 -19.56
CA GLU A 70 22.97 -26.06 -20.59
C GLU A 70 24.37 -26.22 -21.19
N VAL A 71 24.48 -26.08 -22.52
CA VAL A 71 25.77 -26.16 -23.21
C VAL A 71 26.31 -24.74 -23.36
N ASP A 72 27.52 -24.52 -22.82
CA ASP A 72 28.25 -23.25 -22.88
C ASP A 72 27.42 -22.01 -22.44
N PRO A 73 26.80 -22.04 -21.24
CA PRO A 73 26.04 -20.90 -20.74
C PRO A 73 26.95 -19.69 -20.51
N ASN A 74 26.47 -18.49 -20.82
CA ASN A 74 27.16 -17.24 -20.53
C ASN A 74 26.72 -16.66 -19.17
N PRO A 75 27.53 -16.76 -18.09
CA PRO A 75 27.12 -16.28 -16.77
C PRO A 75 26.95 -14.76 -16.70
N ASP A 76 27.70 -14.00 -17.49
CA ASP A 76 27.61 -12.54 -17.49
C ASP A 76 26.27 -12.05 -18.06
N GLU A 77 25.75 -12.76 -19.08
CA GLU A 77 24.42 -12.48 -19.61
C GLU A 77 23.31 -12.78 -18.58
N ARG A 78 23.44 -13.90 -17.86
CA ARG A 78 22.50 -14.27 -16.78
C ARG A 78 22.52 -13.24 -15.65
N PHE A 79 23.71 -12.80 -15.27
CA PHE A 79 23.87 -11.75 -14.26
C PHE A 79 23.19 -10.45 -14.69
N GLN A 80 23.36 -10.04 -15.95
CA GLN A 80 22.69 -8.85 -16.49
C GLN A 80 21.17 -8.97 -16.45
N GLN A 81 20.61 -10.14 -16.79
CA GLN A 81 19.17 -10.41 -16.69
C GLN A 81 18.68 -10.32 -15.23
N ALA A 82 19.45 -10.85 -14.28
CA ALA A 82 19.12 -10.77 -12.85
C ALA A 82 19.16 -9.33 -12.33
N MET A 83 20.15 -8.55 -12.76
CA MET A 83 20.26 -7.13 -12.42
C MET A 83 19.08 -6.32 -12.96
N GLU A 84 18.63 -6.59 -14.18
CA GLU A 84 17.46 -5.93 -14.77
C GLU A 84 16.17 -6.31 -14.04
N LEU A 85 16.01 -7.57 -13.65
CA LEU A 85 14.88 -8.05 -12.86
C LEU A 85 14.80 -7.36 -11.49
N VAL A 86 15.88 -7.43 -10.71
CA VAL A 86 15.93 -6.87 -9.35
C VAL A 86 15.83 -5.34 -9.41
N GLY A 87 16.56 -4.72 -10.35
CA GLY A 87 16.55 -3.28 -10.55
C GLY A 87 15.16 -2.75 -10.90
N GLY A 88 14.44 -3.44 -11.79
CA GLY A 88 13.07 -3.06 -12.16
C GLY A 88 12.09 -3.11 -10.99
N GLU A 89 12.15 -4.15 -10.15
CA GLU A 89 11.29 -4.26 -8.97
C GLU A 89 11.63 -3.21 -7.90
N PHE A 90 12.91 -2.95 -7.70
CA PHE A 90 13.37 -1.88 -6.80
C PHE A 90 12.88 -0.51 -7.27
N GLU A 91 13.09 -0.17 -8.55
CA GLU A 91 12.64 1.11 -9.13
C GLU A 91 11.12 1.26 -9.04
N SER A 92 10.37 0.18 -9.30
CA SER A 92 8.91 0.17 -9.17
C SER A 92 8.47 0.42 -7.73
N SER A 93 9.14 -0.19 -6.75
CA SER A 93 8.84 -0.02 -5.33
C SER A 93 9.10 1.43 -4.87
N VAL A 94 10.24 2.00 -5.22
CA VAL A 94 10.59 3.40 -4.91
C VAL A 94 9.61 4.36 -5.59
N SER A 95 9.30 4.14 -6.86
CA SER A 95 8.36 4.97 -7.62
C SER A 95 6.95 4.92 -7.03
N TYR A 96 6.48 3.74 -6.62
CA TYR A 96 5.19 3.58 -5.94
C TYR A 96 5.16 4.35 -4.61
N LEU A 97 6.21 4.20 -3.79
CA LEU A 97 6.29 4.91 -2.52
C LEU A 97 6.25 6.43 -2.71
N ALA A 98 7.01 6.94 -3.68
CA ALA A 98 7.12 8.38 -3.97
C ALA A 98 5.84 8.97 -4.56
N ASN A 99 5.29 8.32 -5.57
CA ASN A 99 4.27 8.93 -6.43
C ASN A 99 2.84 8.53 -6.05
N VAL A 100 2.66 7.46 -5.26
CA VAL A 100 1.34 6.91 -4.92
C VAL A 100 1.14 6.85 -3.42
N TRP A 101 2.01 6.14 -2.69
CA TRP A 101 1.83 5.93 -1.26
C TRP A 101 2.02 7.21 -0.46
N TRP A 102 3.08 7.99 -0.70
CA TRP A 102 3.35 9.19 0.10
C TRP A 102 2.30 10.29 -0.05
N PRO A 103 1.88 10.68 -1.27
CA PRO A 103 0.84 11.70 -1.45
C PRO A 103 -0.52 11.28 -0.86
N ALA A 104 -0.79 9.97 -0.74
CA ALA A 104 -2.01 9.48 -0.13
C ALA A 104 -2.17 9.90 1.34
N ARG A 105 -1.05 10.11 2.07
CA ARG A 105 -1.08 10.49 3.48
C ARG A 105 -1.88 11.78 3.70
N GLU A 106 -1.61 12.81 2.91
CA GLU A 106 -2.29 14.11 3.02
C GLU A 106 -3.80 13.99 2.81
N ILE A 107 -4.21 13.16 1.84
CA ILE A 107 -5.63 12.92 1.55
C ILE A 107 -6.32 12.23 2.73
N VAL A 108 -5.66 11.22 3.33
CA VAL A 108 -6.20 10.48 4.48
C VAL A 108 -6.26 11.37 5.73
N GLU A 109 -5.22 12.18 5.96
CA GLU A 109 -5.19 13.14 7.06
C GLU A 109 -6.33 14.14 6.95
N LYS A 110 -6.53 14.72 5.77
CA LYS A 110 -7.66 15.61 5.49
C LYS A 110 -8.99 14.93 5.76
N ALA A 111 -9.18 13.68 5.30
CA ALA A 111 -10.40 12.92 5.55
C ALA A 111 -10.68 12.71 7.04
N ILE A 112 -9.65 12.50 7.86
CA ILE A 112 -9.76 12.35 9.33
C ILE A 112 -10.16 13.67 9.99
N ASP A 113 -9.56 14.77 9.56
CA ASP A 113 -9.80 16.10 10.12
C ASP A 113 -11.21 16.60 9.75
N GLU A 114 -11.68 16.32 8.53
CA GLU A 114 -13.02 16.69 8.03
C GLU A 114 -14.13 15.72 8.45
N ALA A 115 -13.78 14.58 9.06
CA ALA A 115 -14.74 13.57 9.49
C ALA A 115 -15.92 14.08 10.35
N PRO A 116 -15.78 15.08 11.26
CA PRO A 116 -16.92 15.62 12.00
C PRO A 116 -17.93 16.38 11.12
N GLN A 117 -17.50 16.86 9.96
CA GLN A 117 -18.32 17.58 8.99
C GLN A 117 -19.13 16.60 8.13
N VAL A 118 -18.55 15.44 7.81
CA VAL A 118 -19.20 14.34 7.08
C VAL A 118 -20.27 13.68 7.96
N ASP A 119 -19.91 13.38 9.20
CA ASP A 119 -20.78 12.74 10.17
C ASP A 119 -20.55 13.38 11.55
N LYS A 120 -21.63 13.82 12.20
CA LYS A 120 -21.52 14.46 13.54
C LYS A 120 -20.93 13.52 14.59
N SER A 121 -21.09 12.20 14.45
CA SER A 121 -20.45 11.24 15.35
C SER A 121 -18.95 11.12 15.10
N GLY A 122 -18.49 11.58 13.93
CA GLY A 122 -17.12 11.56 13.50
C GLY A 122 -16.61 10.17 13.18
N ARG A 123 -17.48 9.19 12.97
CA ARG A 123 -17.11 7.79 12.79
C ARG A 123 -16.98 7.39 11.32
N ILE A 124 -17.40 8.26 10.42
CA ILE A 124 -17.38 8.05 8.97
C ILE A 124 -16.35 9.00 8.36
N LEU A 125 -15.42 8.42 7.61
CA LEU A 125 -14.42 9.13 6.81
C LEU A 125 -14.90 9.23 5.37
N TYR A 126 -14.65 10.36 4.73
CA TYR A 126 -14.86 10.54 3.30
C TYR A 126 -13.53 10.85 2.62
N ILE A 127 -13.12 9.99 1.68
CA ILE A 127 -11.97 10.24 0.81
C ILE A 127 -12.51 10.69 -0.54
N SER A 128 -12.09 11.90 -0.96
CA SER A 128 -12.55 12.53 -2.19
C SER A 128 -12.03 11.89 -3.48
N ALA A 129 -11.07 10.98 -3.39
CA ALA A 129 -10.45 10.31 -4.52
C ALA A 129 -10.52 8.78 -4.39
N GLY A 130 -10.87 8.11 -5.48
CA GLY A 130 -10.81 6.65 -5.58
C GLY A 130 -9.37 6.13 -5.64
N GLY A 131 -9.16 4.89 -5.19
CA GLY A 131 -7.88 4.20 -5.32
C GLY A 131 -6.77 4.64 -4.34
N VAL A 132 -7.06 5.53 -3.40
CA VAL A 132 -6.10 5.98 -2.38
C VAL A 132 -5.71 4.81 -1.45
N PRO A 133 -4.41 4.51 -1.27
CA PRO A 133 -3.93 3.48 -0.34
C PRO A 133 -4.06 3.94 1.12
N TRP A 134 -5.28 3.98 1.63
CA TRP A 134 -5.60 4.67 2.89
C TRP A 134 -5.27 3.90 4.17
N LYS A 135 -5.26 2.56 4.13
CA LYS A 135 -5.28 1.71 5.33
C LYS A 135 -4.14 1.98 6.29
N GLU A 136 -2.91 1.92 5.79
CA GLU A 136 -1.73 2.11 6.61
C GLU A 136 -1.66 3.52 7.19
N HIS A 137 -1.81 4.54 6.33
CA HIS A 137 -1.83 5.95 6.76
C HIS A 137 -2.91 6.22 7.81
N PHE A 138 -4.09 5.62 7.66
CA PHE A 138 -5.17 5.78 8.64
C PHE A 138 -4.74 5.32 10.03
N PHE A 139 -4.13 4.13 10.16
CA PHE A 139 -3.72 3.61 11.46
C PHE A 139 -2.57 4.43 12.06
N GLU A 140 -1.60 4.84 11.25
CA GLU A 140 -0.51 5.71 11.71
C GLU A 140 -1.06 7.06 12.21
N LEU A 141 -1.94 7.70 11.43
CA LEU A 141 -2.54 9.00 11.79
C LEU A 141 -3.50 8.90 12.98
N GLU A 142 -4.24 7.81 13.13
CA GLU A 142 -5.11 7.59 14.28
C GLU A 142 -4.30 7.49 15.59
N GLU A 143 -3.16 6.80 15.55
CA GLU A 143 -2.24 6.70 16.68
C GLU A 143 -1.56 8.05 16.96
N GLU A 144 -0.97 8.68 15.93
CA GLU A 144 -0.27 9.98 16.05
C GLU A 144 -1.17 11.09 16.62
N LYS A 145 -2.44 11.13 16.22
CA LYS A 145 -3.41 12.13 16.67
C LYS A 145 -4.16 11.71 17.94
N GLY A 146 -3.93 10.51 18.48
CA GLY A 146 -4.60 10.00 19.67
C GLY A 146 -6.12 9.81 19.50
N LEU A 147 -6.57 9.41 18.32
CA LEU A 147 -7.98 9.36 17.93
C LEU A 147 -8.66 8.00 18.16
N ALA A 148 -8.00 7.05 18.82
CA ALA A 148 -8.52 5.70 19.05
C ALA A 148 -9.91 5.70 19.75
N SER A 149 -10.16 6.66 20.65
CA SER A 149 -11.43 6.80 21.37
C SER A 149 -12.61 7.18 20.46
N ARG A 150 -12.33 7.79 19.29
CA ARG A 150 -13.34 8.19 18.31
C ARG A 150 -13.98 7.00 17.61
N ARG A 151 -13.31 5.84 17.60
CA ARG A 151 -13.79 4.59 17.00
C ARG A 151 -14.32 4.79 15.57
N MET A 152 -13.50 5.42 14.73
CA MET A 152 -13.79 5.55 13.30
C MET A 152 -14.04 4.16 12.71
N THR A 153 -15.17 4.02 12.01
CA THR A 153 -15.77 2.73 11.70
C THR A 153 -15.87 2.48 10.20
N TYR A 154 -16.15 3.52 9.42
CA TYR A 154 -16.37 3.39 7.98
C TYR A 154 -15.57 4.41 7.20
N ILE A 155 -15.18 4.01 6.00
CA ILE A 155 -14.61 4.89 5.00
C ILE A 155 -15.43 4.81 3.72
N ILE A 156 -15.74 5.98 3.17
CA ILE A 156 -16.51 6.16 1.95
C ILE A 156 -15.60 6.83 0.93
N TYR A 157 -15.59 6.33 -0.30
CA TYR A 157 -14.85 6.92 -1.40
C TYR A 157 -15.53 6.63 -2.72
N GLU A 158 -15.34 7.50 -3.70
CA GLU A 158 -15.89 7.32 -5.04
C GLU A 158 -15.07 6.30 -5.83
N ASP A 159 -15.74 5.42 -6.55
CA ASP A 159 -15.15 4.55 -7.56
C ASP A 159 -15.08 5.30 -8.89
N SER A 160 -13.89 5.80 -9.21
CA SER A 160 -13.61 6.58 -10.41
C SER A 160 -13.96 5.85 -11.72
N SER A 161 -14.12 4.52 -11.70
CA SER A 161 -14.49 3.73 -12.88
C SER A 161 -16.00 3.64 -13.13
N SER A 162 -16.81 3.80 -12.09
CA SER A 162 -18.26 3.59 -12.14
C SER A 162 -19.09 4.79 -11.72
N GLY A 163 -18.48 5.82 -11.12
CA GLY A 163 -19.19 6.96 -10.52
C GLY A 163 -20.03 6.57 -9.31
N THR A 164 -19.83 5.35 -8.78
CA THR A 164 -20.54 4.85 -7.60
C THR A 164 -19.70 5.03 -6.34
N TYR A 165 -20.33 5.11 -5.17
CA TYR A 165 -19.61 5.15 -3.90
C TYR A 165 -19.37 3.75 -3.36
N ARG A 166 -18.15 3.51 -2.87
CA ARG A 166 -17.79 2.30 -2.13
C ARG A 166 -17.66 2.63 -0.65
N ILE A 167 -18.15 1.72 0.18
CA ILE A 167 -18.05 1.80 1.63
C ILE A 167 -17.24 0.60 2.11
N GLN A 168 -16.18 0.86 2.88
CA GLN A 168 -15.42 -0.18 3.57
C GLN A 168 -15.53 0.00 5.07
N ALA A 169 -15.68 -1.10 5.80
CA ALA A 169 -15.51 -1.11 7.25
C ALA A 169 -14.01 -1.05 7.58
N ILE A 170 -13.67 -0.25 8.58
CA ILE A 170 -12.29 -0.12 9.06
C ILE A 170 -11.96 -1.34 9.94
N PRO A 171 -10.84 -2.04 9.67
CA PRO A 171 -10.45 -3.19 10.46
C PRO A 171 -10.04 -2.81 11.88
N ASN A 172 -10.01 -3.78 12.80
CA ASN A 172 -9.58 -3.53 14.18
C ASN A 172 -8.08 -3.18 14.27
N ASN A 173 -7.26 -3.69 13.35
CA ASN A 173 -5.84 -3.34 13.24
C ASN A 173 -5.37 -3.39 11.77
N ARG A 174 -4.16 -2.87 11.52
CA ARG A 174 -3.52 -2.79 10.20
C ARG A 174 -3.41 -4.13 9.47
N LEU A 175 -3.25 -5.24 10.21
CA LEU A 175 -2.99 -6.57 9.66
C LEU A 175 -4.28 -7.40 9.45
N SER A 176 -5.41 -6.95 9.99
CA SER A 176 -6.67 -7.68 9.92
C SER A 176 -7.40 -7.38 8.63
N THR A 177 -7.73 -8.43 7.88
CA THR A 177 -8.55 -8.34 6.66
C THR A 177 -10.02 -8.63 6.89
N PHE A 178 -10.35 -9.42 7.92
CA PHE A 178 -11.72 -9.92 8.15
C PHE A 178 -12.34 -9.48 9.48
N ASP A 179 -11.54 -8.95 10.41
CA ASP A 179 -12.02 -8.49 11.72
C ASP A 179 -12.20 -6.97 11.72
N ASN A 180 -13.46 -6.54 11.59
CA ASN A 180 -13.85 -5.15 11.39
C ASN A 180 -14.46 -4.53 12.66
N ARG A 181 -14.20 -3.23 12.87
CA ARG A 181 -14.69 -2.47 14.04
C ARG A 181 -16.20 -2.49 14.18
N LEU A 182 -16.90 -2.60 13.06
CA LEU A 182 -18.33 -2.90 13.00
C LEU A 182 -18.65 -3.57 11.68
N VAL A 183 -19.44 -4.65 11.73
CA VAL A 183 -19.95 -5.33 10.55
C VAL A 183 -21.23 -4.66 10.04
N PHE A 184 -21.45 -4.70 8.73
CA PHE A 184 -22.54 -4.00 8.04
C PHE A 184 -23.96 -4.47 8.42
N ILE A 185 -24.10 -5.49 9.28
CA ILE A 185 -25.37 -6.11 9.68
C ILE A 185 -26.29 -5.13 10.46
N HIS A 186 -25.77 -3.99 10.93
CA HIS A 186 -26.51 -3.02 11.75
C HIS A 186 -26.76 -1.63 11.11
N LEU A 187 -26.48 -1.40 9.82
CA LEU A 187 -26.83 -0.12 9.18
C LEU A 187 -28.32 -0.05 8.82
N PHE A 188 -29.17 0.24 9.80
CA PHE A 188 -30.28 1.15 9.55
C PHE A 188 -29.74 2.52 9.97
N ILE A 189 -29.25 3.31 9.02
CA ILE A 189 -28.88 4.72 9.27
C ILE A 189 -30.06 5.58 8.81
N PRO A 190 -30.90 6.09 9.73
CA PRO A 190 -31.85 7.13 9.38
C PRO A 190 -31.03 8.39 9.08
N GLY A 191 -31.05 8.86 7.83
CA GLY A 191 -30.52 10.18 7.46
C GLY A 191 -29.26 10.22 6.58
N ILE A 192 -28.65 9.08 6.21
CA ILE A 192 -27.57 9.03 5.18
C ILE A 192 -28.11 8.55 3.82
N ALA A 193 -29.37 8.14 3.74
CA ALA A 193 -30.03 7.96 2.46
C ALA A 193 -30.29 9.34 1.81
N TRP A 194 -29.63 9.59 0.68
CA TRP A 194 -29.97 10.52 -0.41
C TRP A 194 -29.23 11.86 -0.59
N LYS A 195 -28.49 12.41 0.38
CA LYS A 195 -27.86 13.74 0.16
C LYS A 195 -26.61 13.78 -0.74
N LEU A 196 -26.05 12.63 -1.14
CA LEU A 196 -24.93 12.57 -2.09
C LEU A 196 -25.36 12.13 -3.51
N ILE A 197 -26.64 11.88 -3.73
CA ILE A 197 -27.23 11.53 -5.04
C ILE A 197 -28.03 12.73 -5.64
N ASP A 198 -28.32 13.76 -4.84
CA ASP A 198 -29.21 14.87 -5.21
C ASP A 198 -28.52 16.10 -5.87
N LYS A 199 -27.32 15.94 -6.44
CA LYS A 199 -26.73 17.00 -7.29
C LYS A 199 -26.48 16.44 -8.69
N ASP A 200 -27.35 16.84 -9.61
CA ASP A 200 -27.18 16.82 -11.07
C ASP A 200 -27.57 15.54 -11.84
N ILE A 201 -28.83 15.10 -11.74
CA ILE A 201 -29.49 14.38 -12.84
C ILE A 201 -30.75 15.17 -13.25
N PRO A 202 -30.75 15.86 -14.41
CA PRO A 202 -31.96 16.52 -14.90
C PRO A 202 -32.93 15.46 -15.41
N CYS A 203 -34.15 15.50 -14.89
CA CYS A 203 -35.25 14.65 -15.33
C CYS A 203 -35.62 14.96 -16.79
N LEU A 204 -35.46 13.98 -17.69
CA LEU A 204 -36.26 13.78 -18.89
C LEU A 204 -36.52 12.27 -19.06
#